data_AF-A0A537ESF1-F1
#
_entry.id   AF-A0A537ESF1-F1
#
_cell.length_a   1.000
_cell.length_b   1.000
_cell.length_c   1.000
_cell.angle_alpha   90.00
_cell.angle_beta   90.00
_cell.angle_gamma   90.00
#
_symmetry.space_group_name_H-M   'P 1'
#
loop_
_entity.id
_entity.type
_entity.pdbx_description
1 polymer ?
#
loop_
_entity_poly.entity_id
_entity_poly.type
_entity_poly.pdbx_seq_one_letter_code
_entity_poly.pdbx_strand_id
1 'polypeptide(L)'
;MAHPARVKSKGLNGVPHLPFQEFAVPSLEAFLSVLKKAKIRDSEIEVSISVESQHTMCSKPLIHVLVMTAKGSGPAEYRDLAALYQYCPGCRTAVRVL
;
A
#
# COMPACT_ATOMS: atom_id res chain seq x y z
N MET A 1 -25.56 -42.34 22.69
CA MET A 1 -24.97 -41.94 21.40
C MET A 1 -23.84 -40.98 21.71
N ALA A 2 -22.59 -41.33 21.40
CA ALA A 2 -21.41 -40.52 21.70
C ALA A 2 -21.15 -39.53 20.56
N HIS A 3 -21.01 -38.24 20.87
CA HIS A 3 -20.54 -37.23 19.92
C HIS A 3 -19.05 -37.48 19.60
N PRO A 4 -18.61 -37.39 18.33
CA PRO A 4 -17.20 -37.52 18.02
C PRO A 4 -16.42 -36.31 18.55
N ALA A 5 -15.22 -36.57 19.05
CA ALA A 5 -14.31 -35.55 19.57
C ALA A 5 -13.96 -34.53 18.48
N ARG A 6 -14.09 -33.23 18.84
CA ARG A 6 -13.66 -32.11 18.01
C ARG A 6 -12.17 -32.25 17.70
N VAL A 7 -11.84 -32.56 16.45
CA VAL A 7 -10.46 -32.54 15.96
C VAL A 7 -9.95 -31.11 16.10
N LYS A 8 -8.94 -30.91 16.96
CA LYS A 8 -8.17 -29.67 16.99
C LYS A 8 -7.50 -29.52 15.63
N SER A 9 -8.00 -28.62 14.79
CA SER A 9 -7.29 -28.19 13.59
C SER A 9 -5.95 -27.64 14.04
N LYS A 10 -4.89 -28.36 13.66
CA LYS A 10 -3.49 -27.92 13.82
C LYS A 10 -3.40 -26.58 13.10
N GLY A 11 -3.20 -25.50 13.87
CA GLY A 11 -3.04 -24.17 13.33
C GLY A 11 -1.98 -24.21 12.24
N LEU A 12 -2.37 -23.88 11.01
CA LEU A 12 -1.42 -23.53 9.99
C LEU A 12 -0.66 -22.34 10.58
N ASN A 13 0.65 -22.50 10.80
CA ASN A 13 1.59 -21.41 10.98
C ASN A 13 1.69 -20.63 9.66
N GLY A 14 0.56 -20.12 9.18
CA GLY A 14 0.52 -19.13 8.12
C GLY A 14 0.94 -17.83 8.78
N VAL A 15 2.09 -17.30 8.35
CA VAL A 15 2.37 -15.88 8.53
C VAL A 15 1.09 -15.15 8.10
N PRO A 16 0.46 -14.35 8.95
CA PRO A 16 -0.71 -13.60 8.53
C PRO A 16 -0.27 -12.79 7.32
N HIS A 17 -0.86 -13.07 6.16
CA HIS A 17 -0.79 -12.14 5.06
C HIS A 17 -1.51 -10.91 5.59
N LEU A 18 -0.77 -9.92 6.09
CA LEU A 18 -1.37 -8.64 6.39
C LEU A 18 -1.80 -8.12 5.02
N PRO A 19 -3.12 -7.99 4.76
CA PRO A 19 -3.62 -7.67 3.42
C PRO A 19 -3.08 -6.33 2.92
N PHE A 20 -2.59 -5.51 3.86
CA PHE A 20 -1.98 -4.23 3.59
C PHE A 20 -0.74 -4.04 4.46
N GLN A 21 0.35 -3.53 3.87
CA GLN A 21 1.52 -3.12 4.62
C GLN A 21 1.32 -1.68 5.08
N GLU A 22 1.22 -1.47 6.40
CA GLU A 22 1.06 -0.15 7.00
C GLU A 22 2.41 0.43 7.44
N PHE A 23 2.58 1.73 7.24
CA PHE A 23 3.80 2.48 7.55
C PHE A 23 3.42 3.70 8.38
N ALA A 24 3.96 3.81 9.59
CA ALA A 24 3.89 5.04 10.36
C ALA A 24 4.90 6.05 9.80
N VAL A 25 4.40 7.18 9.27
CA VAL A 25 5.24 8.18 8.60
C VAL A 25 4.79 9.59 9.00
N PRO A 26 5.70 10.43 9.53
CA PRO A 26 5.32 11.68 10.20
C PRO A 26 4.75 12.74 9.25
N SER A 27 5.07 12.66 7.95
CA SER A 27 4.57 13.53 6.90
C SER A 27 4.60 12.85 5.54
N LEU A 28 3.94 13.45 4.55
CA LEU A 28 3.98 12.98 3.17
C LEU A 28 5.42 13.06 2.61
N GLU A 29 6.15 14.12 2.91
CA GLU A 29 7.53 14.34 2.44
C GLU A 29 8.48 13.29 3.01
N ALA A 30 8.29 12.92 4.29
CA ALA A 30 9.03 11.83 4.91
C ALA A 30 8.75 10.51 4.21
N PHE A 31 7.48 10.23 3.89
CA PHE A 31 7.09 9.04 3.15
C PHE A 31 7.68 9.00 1.74
N LEU A 32 7.57 10.08 0.97
CA LEU A 32 8.18 10.20 -0.36
C LEU A 32 9.70 10.04 -0.31
N SER A 33 10.35 10.54 0.74
CA SER A 33 11.79 10.35 0.96
C SER A 33 12.16 8.89 1.21
N VAL A 34 11.32 8.15 1.94
CA VAL A 34 11.50 6.70 2.13
C VAL A 34 11.38 5.96 0.80
N LEU A 35 10.35 6.25 0.00
CA LEU A 35 10.15 5.62 -1.31
C LEU A 35 11.31 5.92 -2.28
N LYS A 36 11.79 7.17 -2.32
CA LYS A 36 12.97 7.53 -3.12
C LYS A 36 14.23 6.78 -2.68
N LYS A 37 14.44 6.62 -1.36
CA LYS A 37 15.58 5.87 -0.81
C LYS A 37 15.50 4.37 -1.10
N ALA A 38 14.30 3.82 -1.25
CA ALA A 38 14.10 2.42 -1.61
C ALA A 38 14.61 2.09 -3.04
N LYS A 39 14.89 3.11 -3.87
CA LYS A 39 15.46 2.98 -5.22
C LYS A 39 14.76 1.89 -6.05
N ILE A 40 13.44 2.01 -6.15
CA ILE A 40 12.66 1.13 -7.04
C ILE A 40 13.15 1.41 -8.46
N ARG A 41 13.75 0.39 -9.08
CA ARG A 41 14.44 0.50 -10.37
C ARG A 41 13.46 0.99 -11.43
N ASP A 42 13.91 1.94 -12.26
CA ASP A 42 13.16 2.47 -13.40
C ASP A 42 11.73 2.84 -12.99
N SER A 43 11.59 3.66 -11.94
CA SER A 43 10.27 4.08 -11.46
C SER A 43 10.17 5.58 -11.22
N GLU A 44 8.96 6.09 -11.39
CA GLU A 44 8.57 7.46 -11.09
C GLU A 44 7.45 7.46 -10.06
N ILE A 45 7.44 8.48 -9.20
CA ILE A 45 6.42 8.62 -8.16
C ILE A 45 5.47 9.74 -8.57
N GLU A 46 4.19 9.40 -8.70
CA GLU A 46 3.10 10.35 -8.91
C GLU A 46 2.28 10.48 -7.64
N VAL A 47 1.84 11.70 -7.32
CA VAL A 47 1.04 11.99 -6.13
C VAL A 47 -0.26 12.61 -6.57
N SER A 48 -1.38 12.02 -6.16
CA SER A 48 -2.72 12.49 -6.44
C SER A 48 -3.54 12.61 -5.16
N ILE A 49 -4.30 13.68 -5.01
CA ILE A 49 -5.20 13.89 -3.88
C ILE A 49 -6.61 13.60 -4.38
N SER A 50 -7.26 12.58 -3.82
CA SER A 50 -8.67 12.30 -4.10
C SER A 50 -9.54 12.84 -2.98
N VAL A 51 -10.42 13.80 -3.30
CA VAL A 51 -11.41 14.31 -2.34
C VAL A 51 -12.53 13.31 -2.06
N GLU A 52 -12.74 12.35 -2.97
CA GLU A 52 -13.74 11.29 -2.88
C GLU A 52 -13.25 10.14 -1.99
N SER A 53 -11.93 9.94 -1.89
CA SER A 53 -11.33 8.94 -1.02
C SER A 53 -11.02 9.54 0.34
N GLN A 54 -11.79 9.17 1.37
CA GLN A 54 -11.58 9.63 2.74
C GLN A 54 -11.13 8.49 3.65
N HIS A 55 -10.25 8.81 4.59
CA HIS A 55 -9.86 7.86 5.61
C HIS A 55 -11.04 7.61 6.55
N THR A 56 -11.47 6.36 6.68
CA THR A 56 -12.68 5.99 7.42
C THR A 56 -12.63 6.37 8.91
N MET A 57 -11.44 6.44 9.50
CA MET A 57 -11.28 6.75 10.93
C MET A 57 -11.23 8.25 11.24
N CYS A 58 -10.68 9.09 10.35
CA CYS A 58 -10.50 10.52 10.64
C CYS A 58 -11.14 11.46 9.61
N SER A 59 -11.84 10.89 8.61
CA SER A 59 -12.56 11.59 7.54
C SER A 59 -11.73 12.58 6.70
N LYS A 60 -10.41 12.54 6.81
CA LYS A 60 -9.53 13.38 6.00
C LYS A 60 -9.33 12.75 4.62
N PRO A 61 -9.22 13.55 3.55
CA PRO A 61 -8.89 13.05 2.22
C PRO A 61 -7.60 12.22 2.24
N LEU A 62 -7.62 11.10 1.53
CA LEU A 62 -6.46 10.26 1.30
C LEU A 62 -5.63 10.79 0.12
N ILE A 63 -4.33 10.66 0.27
CA ILE A 63 -3.36 11.00 -0.78
C ILE A 63 -2.90 9.68 -1.39
N HIS A 64 -3.17 9.50 -2.68
CA HIS A 64 -2.68 8.38 -3.45
C HIS A 64 -1.25 8.68 -3.91
N VAL A 65 -0.33 7.77 -3.60
CA VAL A 65 1.05 7.81 -4.07
C VAL A 65 1.25 6.60 -4.96
N LEU A 66 1.35 6.85 -6.26
CA LEU A 66 1.51 5.85 -7.30
C LEU A 66 2.99 5.74 -7.63
N VAL A 67 3.50 4.51 -7.68
CA VAL A 67 4.83 4.21 -8.19
C VAL A 67 4.65 3.57 -9.55
N MET A 68 5.03 4.28 -10.61
CA MET A 68 4.89 3.85 -11.99
C MET A 68 6.23 3.32 -12.48
N THR A 69 6.26 2.23 -13.26
CA THR A 69 7.46 1.85 -14.01
C THR A 69 7.73 2.86 -15.12
N ALA A 70 9.00 3.08 -15.41
CA ALA A 70 9.46 3.99 -16.45
C ALA A 70 9.23 3.39 -17.83
N LYS A 71 9.08 4.26 -18.81
CA LYS A 71 8.87 3.93 -20.23
C LYS A 71 10.03 3.07 -20.76
N GLY A 72 9.74 1.84 -21.16
CA GLY A 72 10.64 1.10 -22.05
C GLY A 72 10.48 1.62 -23.47
N SER A 73 11.58 1.81 -24.22
CA SER A 73 11.70 2.56 -25.48
C SER A 73 10.99 1.99 -26.73
N GLY A 74 9.81 1.38 -26.58
CA GLY A 74 9.08 0.70 -27.66
C GLY A 74 7.78 1.40 -28.08
N PRO A 75 7.21 1.13 -29.25
CA PRO A 75 5.99 1.79 -29.74
C PRO A 75 4.68 1.46 -28.98
N ALA A 76 4.76 0.65 -27.90
CA ALA A 76 3.65 0.29 -27.01
C ALA A 76 4.04 0.52 -25.53
N GLU A 77 4.51 1.73 -25.19
CA GLU A 77 4.95 2.07 -23.82
C GLU A 77 3.75 2.18 -22.87
N TYR A 78 3.35 1.07 -22.26
CA TYR A 78 2.46 1.10 -21.10
C TYR A 78 3.28 1.46 -19.86
N ARG A 79 2.85 2.48 -19.11
CA ARG A 79 3.33 2.70 -17.74
C ARG A 79 2.57 1.72 -16.85
N ASP A 80 3.27 0.79 -16.24
CA ASP A 80 2.65 -0.13 -15.30
C ASP A 80 2.69 0.46 -13.89
N LEU A 81 1.59 0.31 -13.16
CA LEU A 81 1.53 0.65 -11.75
C LEU A 81 2.29 -0.43 -10.95
N ALA A 82 3.50 -0.10 -10.49
CA ALA A 82 4.34 -0.99 -9.70
C ALA A 82 3.89 -1.11 -8.25
N ALA A 83 3.42 -0.01 -7.66
CA ALA A 83 2.84 0.00 -6.32
C ALA A 83 1.88 1.18 -6.14
N LEU A 84 0.85 0.97 -5.32
CA LEU A 84 -0.06 2.02 -4.88
C LEU A 84 0.00 2.14 -3.37
N TYR A 85 0.20 3.36 -2.89
CA TYR A 85 0.08 3.69 -1.48
C TYR A 85 -1.03 4.71 -1.25
N GLN A 86 -1.70 4.61 -0.11
CA GLN A 86 -2.65 5.58 0.39
C GLN A 86 -2.11 6.18 1.69
N TYR A 87 -1.85 7.48 1.69
CA TYR A 87 -1.37 8.21 2.86
C TYR A 87 -2.47 9.08 3.45
N CYS A 88 -2.64 9.01 4.78
CA CYS A 88 -3.54 9.87 5.52
C CYS A 88 -2.76 10.95 6.27
N PRO A 89 -2.91 12.25 5.95
CA PRO A 89 -2.24 13.33 6.67
C PRO A 89 -2.76 13.53 8.10
N GLY A 90 -3.97 13.04 8.42
CA GLY A 90 -4.53 13.10 9.76
C GLY A 90 -3.91 12.07 10.71
N CYS A 91 -3.87 10.82 10.27
CA CYS A 91 -3.36 9.72 11.06
C CYS A 91 -1.85 9.53 10.95
N ARG A 92 -1.20 10.16 9.96
CA ARG A 92 0.24 10.02 9.69
C ARG A 92 0.62 8.55 9.41
N THR A 93 -0.24 7.89 8.65
CA THR A 93 -0.09 6.50 8.24
C THR A 93 -0.16 6.41 6.72
N ALA A 94 0.66 5.55 6.14
CA ALA A 94 0.58 5.14 4.74
C ALA A 94 0.30 3.64 4.67
N VAL A 95 -0.49 3.22 3.69
CA VAL A 95 -0.87 1.83 3.49
C VAL A 95 -0.56 1.43 2.06
N ARG A 96 0.15 0.33 1.85
CA ARG A 96 0.34 -0.26 0.52
C ARG A 96 -0.90 -1.07 0.14
N VAL A 97 -1.51 -0.71 -0.99
CA VAL A 97 -2.76 -1.29 -1.51
C VAL A 97 -2.51 -2.29 -2.64
N LEU A 98 -1.45 -2.09 -3.43
CA LEU A 98 -1.01 -2.94 -4.55
C LEU A 98 0.50 -3.18 -4.50
#